data_AF-A0A2Z6SC93-F1
#
_entry.id   AF-A0A2Z6SC93-F1
#
_cell.length_a   1.000
_cell.length_b   1.000
_cell.length_c   1.000
_cell.angle_alpha   90.00
_cell.angle_beta   90.00
_cell.angle_gamma   90.00
#
_symmetry.space_group_name_H-M   'P 1'
#
loop_
_entity.id
_entity.type
_entity.pdbx_description
1 polymer ?
#
loop_
_entity_poly.entity_id
_entity_poly.type
_entity_poly.pdbx_seq_one_letter_code
_entity_poly.pdbx_strand_id
1 'polypeptide(L)'
;MERIDPEIVDENVKTTEDKFMQGATLLRKYLLNRCQDEFEKNWVPSVGKREPNLISNENYEAAKVKRQCLIRFICELFRLNMLLECIIHECIKKLLIFQGSPKEEVMENLCILMNMAGARLDHVQTNTNLTQLSHAKAKIYMDSYFEHMEKILKLPNLSGRIKFMLMDVIDLRNNAWKPRQDIKTIAGIHENTT
;
A
#
# COMPACT_ATOMS: atom_id res chain seq x y z
N MET A 1 22.52 16.82 -2.65
CA MET A 1 21.70 16.56 -1.44
C MET A 1 21.23 17.92 -0.96
N GLU A 2 20.04 18.34 -1.37
CA GLU A 2 19.48 19.64 -0.95
C GLU A 2 19.28 19.62 0.56
N ARG A 3 20.02 20.49 1.25
CA ARG A 3 19.91 20.68 2.69
C ARG A 3 18.70 21.58 2.91
N ILE A 4 17.64 21.02 3.49
CA ILE A 4 16.48 21.80 3.93
C ILE A 4 16.99 22.84 4.94
N ASP A 5 16.60 24.10 4.74
CA ASP A 5 17.03 25.23 5.55
C ASP A 5 16.64 25.01 7.03
N PRO A 6 17.59 25.04 7.98
CA PRO A 6 17.31 24.89 9.40
C PRO A 6 16.42 25.99 9.99
N GLU A 7 16.21 27.11 9.28
CA GLU A 7 15.26 28.16 9.67
C GLU A 7 13.78 27.79 9.46
N ILE A 8 13.49 26.70 8.74
CA ILE A 8 12.11 26.21 8.59
C ILE A 8 11.69 25.51 9.87
N VAL A 9 11.07 26.28 10.76
CA VAL A 9 10.58 25.89 12.09
C VAL A 9 9.10 26.17 12.18
N ASP A 10 8.35 25.28 12.83
CA ASP A 10 6.98 25.55 13.24
C ASP A 10 6.91 25.67 14.76
N GLU A 11 6.71 26.90 15.23
CA GLU A 11 6.63 27.24 16.65
C GLU A 11 5.40 26.63 17.34
N ASN A 12 4.39 26.22 16.59
CA ASN A 12 3.17 25.60 17.13
C ASN A 12 3.31 24.07 17.23
N VAL A 13 4.37 23.48 16.68
CA VAL A 13 4.54 22.04 16.58
C VAL A 13 5.78 21.60 17.35
N LYS A 14 5.55 21.20 18.60
CA LYS A 14 6.60 20.75 19.51
C LYS A 14 6.80 19.23 19.47
N THR A 15 8.03 18.81 19.70
CA THR A 15 8.44 17.42 19.91
C THR A 15 8.17 17.01 21.36
N THR A 16 8.22 15.71 21.67
CA THR A 16 8.11 15.19 23.06
C THR A 16 9.17 15.75 24.03
N GLU A 17 10.25 16.34 23.51
CA GLU A 17 11.29 17.05 24.27
C GLU A 17 11.06 18.57 24.39
N ASP A 18 9.85 19.07 24.09
CA ASP A 18 9.46 20.49 24.11
C ASP A 18 10.28 21.41 23.16
N LYS A 19 11.05 20.81 22.25
CA LYS A 19 11.76 21.50 21.14
C LYS A 19 10.86 21.65 19.92
N PHE A 20 10.96 22.80 19.25
CA PHE A 20 10.29 23.04 17.97
C PHE A 20 10.79 22.07 16.89
N MET A 21 9.87 21.54 16.08
CA MET A 21 10.26 20.68 14.96
C MET A 21 10.83 21.53 13.81
N GLN A 22 11.96 21.09 13.24
CA GLN A 22 12.68 21.81 12.19
C GLN A 22 12.99 20.93 10.99
N GLY A 23 13.12 21.57 9.83
CA GLY A 23 13.66 20.98 8.59
C GLY A 23 12.96 19.69 8.15
N ALA A 24 13.76 18.64 7.87
CA ALA A 24 13.25 17.37 7.34
C ALA A 24 12.25 16.64 8.25
N THR A 25 12.35 16.82 9.57
CA THR A 25 11.44 16.21 10.55
C THR A 25 10.07 16.88 10.50
N LEU A 26 10.05 18.22 10.36
CA LEU A 26 8.83 18.99 10.20
C LEU A 26 8.12 18.65 8.89
N LEU A 27 8.87 18.59 7.77
CA LEU A 27 8.33 18.18 6.48
C LEU A 27 7.72 16.77 6.52
N ARG A 28 8.40 15.80 7.15
CA ARG A 28 7.85 14.45 7.33
C ARG A 28 6.55 14.46 8.13
N LYS A 29 6.46 15.24 9.21
CA LYS A 29 5.24 15.35 10.02
C LYS A 29 4.09 15.95 9.22
N TYR A 30 4.33 17.04 8.48
CA TYR A 30 3.32 17.67 7.65
C TYR A 30 2.84 16.75 6.53
N LEU A 31 3.75 16.07 5.83
CA LEU A 31 3.41 15.10 4.80
C LEU A 31 2.60 13.94 5.39
N LEU A 32 2.99 13.40 6.54
CA LEU A 32 2.27 12.32 7.21
C LEU A 32 0.87 12.77 7.61
N ASN A 33 0.72 13.92 8.26
CA ASN A 33 -0.57 14.48 8.65
C ASN A 33 -1.47 14.72 7.44
N ARG A 34 -0.91 15.30 6.36
CA ARG A 34 -1.66 15.56 5.13
C ARG A 34 -2.09 14.26 4.43
N CYS A 35 -1.22 13.25 4.43
CA CYS A 35 -1.55 11.93 3.90
C CYS A 35 -2.64 11.26 4.73
N GLN A 36 -2.56 11.35 6.06
CA GLN A 36 -3.56 10.81 6.97
C GLN A 36 -4.91 11.50 6.77
N ASP A 37 -4.94 12.83 6.68
CA ASP A 37 -6.15 13.60 6.41
C ASP A 37 -6.80 13.21 5.09
N GLU A 38 -6.03 13.15 4.01
CA GLU A 38 -6.55 12.77 2.69
C GLU A 38 -6.95 11.29 2.67
N PHE A 39 -6.25 10.43 3.41
CA PHE A 39 -6.65 9.04 3.57
C PHE A 39 -7.98 8.95 4.31
N GLU A 40 -8.16 9.55 5.49
CA GLU A 40 -9.41 9.49 6.24
C GLU A 40 -10.59 10.12 5.48
N LYS A 41 -10.38 11.23 4.77
CA LYS A 41 -11.42 11.94 4.01
C LYS A 41 -11.87 11.21 2.74
N ASN A 42 -10.94 10.60 2.00
CA ASN A 42 -11.24 10.03 0.67
C ASN A 42 -11.29 8.49 0.66
N TRP A 43 -10.81 7.84 1.72
CA TRP A 43 -10.76 6.38 1.79
C TRP A 43 -12.07 5.75 2.21
N VAL A 44 -12.74 6.34 3.19
CA VAL A 44 -14.04 5.85 3.65
C VAL A 44 -15.00 6.06 2.47
N PRO A 45 -15.40 5.01 1.72
CA PRO A 45 -16.67 5.14 1.03
C PRO A 45 -17.66 5.46 2.15
N SER A 46 -18.66 6.26 1.93
CA SER A 46 -19.78 6.38 2.86
C SER A 46 -20.42 5.00 3.07
N VAL A 47 -19.79 4.13 3.87
CA VAL A 47 -20.27 2.83 4.34
C VAL A 47 -21.31 3.21 5.39
N GLY A 48 -22.50 3.52 4.90
CA GLY A 48 -23.66 3.86 5.74
C GLY A 48 -24.31 5.22 5.46
N LYS A 49 -23.65 6.17 4.79
CA LYS A 49 -24.30 7.41 4.34
C LYS A 49 -24.65 7.33 2.86
N ARG A 50 -25.72 6.60 2.54
CA ARG A 50 -26.52 6.95 1.35
C ARG A 50 -27.18 8.27 1.68
N GLU A 51 -26.50 9.38 1.42
CA GLU A 51 -27.23 10.60 1.09
C GLU A 51 -27.76 10.39 -0.33
N PRO A 52 -29.08 10.21 -0.54
CA PRO A 52 -29.60 9.71 -1.81
C PRO A 52 -29.58 10.74 -2.95
N ASN A 53 -28.99 11.91 -2.74
CA ASN A 53 -29.16 13.05 -3.62
C ASN A 53 -27.81 13.72 -3.91
N LEU A 54 -27.43 13.72 -5.20
CA LEU A 54 -26.47 14.64 -5.84
C LEU A 54 -24.97 14.29 -5.80
N ILE A 55 -24.57 13.07 -6.13
CA ILE A 55 -23.22 12.84 -6.69
C ILE A 55 -23.39 12.66 -8.20
N SER A 56 -23.01 13.67 -9.00
CA SER A 56 -22.94 13.50 -10.46
C SER A 56 -21.98 12.36 -10.79
N ASN A 57 -22.20 11.65 -11.90
CA ASN A 57 -21.30 10.58 -12.37
C ASN A 57 -19.83 11.06 -12.46
N GLU A 58 -19.64 12.34 -12.77
CA GLU A 58 -18.36 13.04 -12.85
C GLU A 58 -17.64 13.12 -11.49
N ASN A 59 -18.37 13.39 -10.40
CA ASN A 59 -17.81 13.41 -9.05
C ASN A 59 -17.43 12.00 -8.55
N TYR A 60 -18.14 10.95 -9.00
CA TYR A 60 -17.80 9.57 -8.66
C TYR A 60 -16.49 9.12 -9.34
N GLU A 61 -16.33 9.39 -10.64
CA GLU A 61 -15.09 9.09 -11.36
C GLU A 61 -13.91 9.95 -10.88
N ALA A 62 -14.13 11.21 -10.52
CA ALA A 62 -13.10 12.05 -9.91
C ALA A 62 -12.65 11.49 -8.54
N ALA A 63 -13.59 11.08 -7.68
CA ALA A 63 -13.28 10.46 -6.39
C ALA A 63 -12.54 9.12 -6.53
N LYS A 64 -12.88 8.35 -7.56
CA LYS A 64 -12.22 7.11 -7.94
C LYS A 64 -10.76 7.33 -8.35
N VAL A 65 -10.52 8.20 -9.32
CA VAL A 65 -9.17 8.58 -9.75
C VAL A 65 -8.36 9.10 -8.57
N LYS A 66 -8.96 9.92 -7.72
CA LYS A 66 -8.31 10.44 -6.52
C LYS A 66 -7.85 9.34 -5.57
N ARG A 67 -8.67 8.30 -5.33
CA ARG A 67 -8.27 7.14 -4.50
C ARG A 67 -7.13 6.34 -5.11
N GLN A 68 -7.18 6.05 -6.42
CA GLN A 68 -6.11 5.35 -7.12
C GLN A 68 -4.79 6.12 -7.06
N CYS A 69 -4.84 7.44 -7.33
CA CYS A 69 -3.68 8.32 -7.23
C CYS A 69 -3.12 8.39 -5.81
N LEU A 70 -4.00 8.43 -4.79
CA LEU A 70 -3.58 8.44 -3.39
C LEU A 70 -2.83 7.18 -3.01
N ILE A 71 -3.28 5.99 -3.43
CA ILE A 71 -2.57 4.74 -3.14
C ILE A 71 -1.21 4.72 -3.82
N ARG A 72 -1.13 5.09 -5.10
CA ARG A 72 0.16 5.19 -5.80
C ARG A 72 1.09 6.20 -5.11
N PHE A 73 0.55 7.31 -4.63
CA PHE A 73 1.32 8.29 -3.88
C PHE A 73 1.83 7.76 -2.53
N ILE A 74 0.97 7.07 -1.77
CA ILE A 74 1.37 6.37 -0.52
C ILE A 74 2.46 5.34 -0.81
N CYS A 75 2.33 4.60 -1.91
CA CYS A 75 3.34 3.65 -2.36
C CYS A 75 4.70 4.32 -2.60
N GLU A 76 4.73 5.45 -3.32
CA GLU A 76 5.95 6.20 -3.58
C GLU A 76 6.56 6.78 -2.30
N LEU A 77 5.75 7.32 -1.38
CA LEU A 77 6.24 7.81 -0.10
C LEU A 77 6.82 6.69 0.76
N PHE A 78 6.20 5.50 0.75
CA PHE A 78 6.74 4.34 1.44
C PHE A 78 8.08 3.91 0.85
N ARG A 79 8.19 3.88 -0.49
CA ARG A 79 9.44 3.59 -1.21
C ARG A 79 10.57 4.55 -0.85
N LEU A 80 10.25 5.83 -0.61
CA LEU A 80 11.20 6.86 -0.15
C LEU A 80 11.52 6.78 1.35
N ASN A 81 11.06 5.75 2.06
CA ASN A 81 11.18 5.59 3.52
C ASN A 81 10.60 6.78 4.30
N MET A 82 9.59 7.46 3.74
CA MET A 82 8.92 8.60 4.37
C MET A 82 7.69 8.19 5.18
N LEU A 83 7.22 6.94 5.02
CA LEU A 83 6.12 6.36 5.78
C LEU A 83 6.58 5.15 6.58
N LEU A 84 6.00 4.99 7.77
CA LEU A 84 6.18 3.83 8.62
C LEU A 84 5.34 2.65 8.11
N GLU A 85 5.81 1.45 8.37
CA GLU A 85 5.14 0.20 7.98
C GLU A 85 3.75 0.07 8.60
N CYS A 86 3.54 0.61 9.81
CA CYS A 86 2.23 0.60 10.48
C CYS A 86 1.14 1.29 9.64
N ILE A 87 1.49 2.35 8.90
CA ILE A 87 0.56 3.07 8.02
C ILE A 87 0.15 2.18 6.84
N ILE A 88 1.09 1.43 6.29
CA ILE A 88 0.82 0.51 5.17
C ILE A 88 -0.03 -0.68 5.62
N HIS A 89 0.23 -1.24 6.80
CA HIS A 89 -0.62 -2.26 7.39
C HIS A 89 -2.08 -1.78 7.55
N GLU A 90 -2.27 -0.53 7.95
CA GLU A 90 -3.61 0.05 8.05
C GLU A 90 -4.29 0.21 6.68
N CYS A 91 -3.54 0.65 5.67
CA CYS A 91 -4.04 0.72 4.29
C CYS A 91 -4.51 -0.65 3.78
N ILE A 92 -3.70 -1.70 4.00
CA ILE A 92 -4.02 -3.07 3.59
C ILE A 92 -5.29 -3.58 4.30
N LYS A 93 -5.39 -3.39 5.62
CA LYS A 93 -6.58 -3.80 6.40
C LYS A 93 -7.83 -3.18 5.80
N LYS A 94 -7.81 -1.88 5.52
CA LYS A 94 -8.98 -1.21 4.95
C LYS A 94 -9.28 -1.61 3.50
N LEU A 95 -8.29 -2.05 2.71
CA LEU A 95 -8.51 -2.61 1.37
C LEU A 95 -9.19 -3.98 1.42
N LEU A 96 -8.91 -4.76 2.46
CA LEU A 96 -9.49 -6.09 2.67
C LEU A 96 -10.88 -6.05 3.32
N ILE A 97 -11.30 -4.92 3.89
CA ILE A 97 -12.63 -4.74 4.47
C ILE A 97 -13.57 -4.16 3.42
N PHE A 98 -14.51 -4.97 2.93
CA PHE A 98 -15.57 -4.54 2.01
C PHE A 98 -16.87 -5.32 2.27
N GLN A 99 -18.01 -4.74 1.88
CA GLN A 99 -19.31 -5.39 1.95
C GLN A 99 -19.72 -5.96 0.60
N GLY A 100 -20.06 -7.25 0.54
CA GLY A 100 -20.50 -7.92 -0.69
C GLY A 100 -19.34 -8.33 -1.60
N SER A 101 -19.47 -8.09 -2.91
CA SER A 101 -18.39 -8.40 -3.86
C SER A 101 -17.30 -7.32 -3.85
N PRO A 102 -16.02 -7.72 -3.89
CA PRO A 102 -14.93 -6.76 -3.96
C PRO A 102 -14.98 -6.00 -5.28
N LYS A 103 -14.88 -4.67 -5.21
CA LYS A 103 -14.75 -3.83 -6.41
C LYS A 103 -13.38 -4.09 -7.06
N GLU A 104 -13.34 -4.21 -8.38
CA GLU A 104 -12.09 -4.49 -9.11
C GLU A 104 -10.98 -3.49 -8.79
N GLU A 105 -11.30 -2.20 -8.78
CA GLU A 105 -10.37 -1.12 -8.44
C GLU A 105 -9.71 -1.31 -7.07
N VAL A 106 -10.48 -1.73 -6.06
CA VAL A 106 -9.97 -1.95 -4.71
C VAL A 106 -8.99 -3.12 -4.71
N MET A 107 -9.27 -4.17 -5.50
CA MET A 107 -8.40 -5.33 -5.61
C MET A 107 -7.12 -5.03 -6.41
N GLU A 108 -7.21 -4.25 -7.48
CA GLU A 108 -6.03 -3.76 -8.21
C GLU A 108 -5.10 -2.99 -7.29
N ASN A 109 -5.67 -2.07 -6.52
CA ASN A 109 -4.96 -1.23 -5.58
C ASN A 109 -4.27 -2.07 -4.48
N LEU A 110 -4.94 -3.12 -3.99
CA LEU A 110 -4.35 -4.10 -3.08
C LEU A 110 -3.16 -4.81 -3.72
N CYS A 111 -3.29 -5.27 -4.96
CA CYS A 111 -2.22 -5.94 -5.67
C CYS A 111 -1.02 -5.01 -5.91
N ILE A 112 -1.25 -3.75 -6.27
CA ILE A 112 -0.18 -2.74 -6.44
C ILE A 112 0.55 -2.52 -5.12
N LEU A 113 -0.19 -2.31 -4.03
CA LEU A 113 0.38 -2.07 -2.71
C LEU A 113 1.21 -3.27 -2.23
N MET A 114 0.71 -4.49 -2.46
CA MET A 114 1.41 -5.73 -2.09
C MET A 114 2.66 -5.97 -2.93
N ASN A 115 2.62 -5.77 -4.24
CA ASN A 115 3.81 -5.90 -5.09
C ASN A 115 4.94 -4.94 -4.67
N MET A 116 4.59 -3.74 -4.22
CA MET A 116 5.56 -2.71 -3.87
C MET A 116 6.05 -2.83 -2.42
N ALA A 117 5.15 -2.98 -1.46
CA ALA A 117 5.50 -2.96 -0.04
C ALA A 117 5.65 -4.36 0.57
N GLY A 118 5.07 -5.38 -0.04
CA GLY A 118 4.89 -6.69 0.58
C GLY A 118 6.19 -7.33 1.06
N ALA A 119 7.25 -7.29 0.25
CA ALA A 119 8.56 -7.81 0.63
C ALA A 119 9.12 -7.15 1.91
N ARG A 120 8.94 -5.84 2.04
CA ARG A 120 9.41 -5.06 3.19
C ARG A 120 8.55 -5.29 4.43
N LEU A 121 7.25 -5.49 4.26
CA LEU A 121 6.33 -5.81 5.36
C LEU A 121 6.48 -7.25 5.87
N ASP A 122 6.86 -8.19 5.00
CA ASP A 122 7.06 -9.61 5.35
C ASP A 122 8.46 -9.87 5.91
N HIS A 123 9.47 -9.19 5.36
CA HIS A 123 10.85 -9.19 5.84
C HIS A 123 11.18 -7.87 6.52
N VAL A 124 10.54 -7.61 7.66
CA VAL A 124 10.89 -6.43 8.48
C VAL A 124 12.34 -6.59 8.94
N GLN A 125 13.24 -5.84 8.33
CA GLN A 125 14.65 -5.79 8.73
C GLN A 125 14.73 -5.30 10.17
N THR A 126 15.34 -6.10 11.05
CA THR A 126 15.56 -5.83 12.48
C THR A 126 16.42 -4.59 12.79
N ASN A 127 16.76 -3.77 11.79
CA ASN A 127 17.85 -2.79 11.87
C ASN A 127 17.39 -1.33 11.93
N THR A 128 16.09 -1.06 12.06
CA THR A 128 15.60 0.32 12.23
C THR A 128 14.97 0.52 13.60
N ASN A 129 15.51 1.45 14.39
CA ASN A 129 15.01 1.86 15.71
C ASN A 129 13.61 2.54 15.68
N LEU A 130 12.87 2.41 14.58
CA LEU A 130 11.57 3.05 14.33
C LEU A 130 10.40 2.04 14.21
N THR A 131 10.67 0.74 14.28
CA THR A 131 9.62 -0.30 14.25
C THR A 131 8.94 -0.41 15.61
N GLN A 132 7.78 0.23 15.76
CA GLN A 132 6.91 0.04 16.94
C GLN A 132 6.20 -1.32 16.95
N LEU A 133 6.17 -2.03 15.82
CA LEU A 133 5.57 -3.35 15.70
C LEU A 133 6.67 -4.42 15.68
N SER A 134 6.60 -5.40 16.60
CA SER A 134 7.57 -6.50 16.62
C SER A 134 7.45 -7.37 15.35
N HIS A 135 8.58 -7.85 14.83
CA HIS A 135 8.66 -8.71 13.64
C HIS A 135 7.64 -9.87 13.65
N ALA A 136 7.42 -10.49 14.81
CA ALA A 136 6.43 -11.55 14.96
C ALA A 136 4.99 -11.08 14.67
N LYS A 137 4.61 -9.86 15.06
CA LYS A 137 3.28 -9.30 14.79
C LYS A 137 3.11 -8.92 13.31
N ALA A 138 4.14 -8.37 12.68
CA ALA A 138 4.10 -8.04 11.25
C ALA A 138 3.87 -9.29 10.39
N LYS A 139 4.59 -10.38 10.70
CA LYS A 139 4.39 -11.68 10.04
C LYS A 139 2.98 -12.23 10.22
N ILE A 140 2.43 -12.18 11.45
CA ILE A 140 1.04 -12.61 11.72
C ILE A 140 0.05 -11.80 10.89
N TYR A 141 0.26 -10.49 10.74
CA TYR A 141 -0.60 -9.68 9.87
C TYR A 141 -0.48 -10.08 8.40
N MET A 142 0.73 -10.29 7.89
CA MET A 142 0.94 -10.74 6.52
C MET A 142 0.27 -12.09 6.25
N ASP A 143 0.42 -13.06 7.16
CA ASP A 143 -0.27 -14.34 7.06
C ASP A 143 -1.80 -14.16 6.99
N SER A 144 -2.35 -13.33 7.87
CA SER A 144 -3.79 -13.03 7.87
C SER A 144 -4.26 -12.33 6.59
N TYR A 145 -3.46 -11.45 5.99
CA TYR A 145 -3.83 -10.78 4.75
C TYR A 145 -3.91 -11.75 3.57
N PHE A 146 -2.93 -12.65 3.46
CA PHE A 146 -2.89 -13.62 2.37
C PHE A 146 -4.00 -14.67 2.54
N GLU A 147 -4.32 -15.07 3.77
CA GLU A 147 -5.50 -15.91 4.03
C GLU A 147 -6.81 -15.24 3.56
N HIS A 148 -6.95 -13.92 3.78
CA HIS A 148 -8.09 -13.18 3.25
C HIS A 148 -8.09 -13.12 1.71
N MET A 149 -6.94 -12.91 1.06
CA MET A 149 -6.85 -12.93 -0.41
C MET A 149 -7.23 -14.28 -1.00
N GLU A 150 -6.83 -15.39 -0.36
CA GLU A 150 -7.24 -16.73 -0.77
C GLU A 150 -8.75 -16.94 -0.63
N LYS A 151 -9.37 -16.38 0.42
CA LYS A 151 -10.84 -16.39 0.56
C LYS A 151 -11.50 -15.59 -0.57
N ILE A 152 -10.92 -14.45 -0.95
CA ILE A 152 -11.42 -13.62 -2.06
C ILE A 152 -11.34 -14.37 -3.40
N LEU A 153 -10.26 -15.12 -3.64
CA LEU A 153 -10.11 -15.92 -4.86
C LEU A 153 -11.21 -16.98 -5.04
N LYS A 154 -11.77 -17.49 -3.95
CA LYS A 154 -12.85 -18.49 -3.95
C LYS A 154 -14.23 -17.88 -4.23
N LEU A 155 -14.37 -16.56 -4.34
CA LEU A 155 -15.64 -15.91 -4.64
C LEU A 155 -16.06 -16.16 -6.11
N PRO A 156 -17.33 -16.52 -6.37
CA PRO A 156 -17.80 -16.89 -7.70
C PRO A 156 -17.82 -15.70 -8.69
N ASN A 157 -18.04 -14.47 -8.20
CA ASN A 157 -18.24 -13.27 -9.01
C ASN A 157 -16.96 -12.44 -9.24
N LEU A 158 -15.79 -13.03 -9.03
CA LEU A 158 -14.51 -12.33 -9.24
C LEU A 158 -14.08 -12.45 -10.70
N SER A 159 -13.73 -11.32 -11.34
CA SER A 159 -13.30 -11.32 -12.74
C SER A 159 -11.96 -12.06 -12.93
N GLY A 160 -11.77 -12.64 -14.11
CA GLY A 160 -10.56 -13.41 -14.43
C GLY A 160 -9.28 -12.59 -14.23
N ARG A 161 -9.30 -11.32 -14.63
CA ARG A 161 -8.17 -10.39 -14.46
C ARG A 161 -7.77 -10.21 -13.00
N ILE A 162 -8.74 -9.97 -12.10
CA ILE A 162 -8.44 -9.81 -10.67
C ILE A 162 -8.01 -11.13 -10.05
N LYS A 163 -8.57 -12.27 -10.48
CA LYS A 163 -8.09 -13.60 -10.07
C LYS A 163 -6.60 -13.78 -10.40
N PHE A 164 -6.20 -13.48 -11.63
CA PHE A 164 -4.80 -13.56 -12.04
C PHE A 164 -3.90 -12.63 -11.22
N MET A 165 -4.29 -11.36 -11.03
CA MET A 165 -3.51 -10.41 -10.24
C MET A 165 -3.31 -10.86 -8.78
N LEU A 166 -4.35 -11.40 -8.14
CA LEU A 166 -4.25 -11.93 -6.78
C LEU A 166 -3.40 -13.20 -6.71
N MET A 167 -3.56 -14.11 -7.67
CA MET A 167 -2.70 -15.31 -7.79
C MET A 167 -1.23 -14.92 -7.97
N ASP A 168 -0.93 -13.95 -8.82
CA ASP A 168 0.43 -13.48 -9.05
C ASP A 168 1.08 -12.93 -7.77
N VAL A 169 0.32 -12.19 -6.95
CA VAL A 169 0.81 -11.67 -5.66
C VAL A 169 1.02 -12.79 -4.64
N ILE A 170 0.11 -13.77 -4.59
CA ILE A 170 0.24 -14.94 -3.71
C ILE A 170 1.46 -15.77 -4.10
N ASP A 171 1.65 -16.04 -5.39
CA ASP A 171 2.81 -16.74 -5.92
C ASP A 171 4.10 -15.98 -5.64
N LEU A 172 4.08 -14.65 -5.80
CA LEU A 172 5.22 -13.79 -5.51
C LEU A 172 5.66 -13.95 -4.04
N ARG A 173 4.71 -13.95 -3.10
CA ARG A 173 5.03 -14.18 -1.67
C ARG A 173 5.53 -15.60 -1.44
N ASN A 174 4.90 -16.62 -2.02
CA ASN A 174 5.31 -18.02 -1.90
C ASN A 174 6.74 -18.24 -2.43
N ASN A 175 7.15 -17.46 -3.43
CA ASN A 175 8.51 -17.44 -3.96
C ASN A 175 9.45 -16.50 -3.18
N ALA A 176 9.15 -16.21 -1.91
CA ALA A 176 9.92 -15.30 -1.05
C ALA A 176 10.18 -13.92 -1.70
N TRP A 177 9.14 -13.37 -2.33
CA TRP A 177 9.14 -12.06 -3.00
C TRP A 177 10.14 -11.94 -4.16
N LYS A 178 10.57 -13.06 -4.74
CA LYS A 178 11.42 -13.07 -5.94
C LYS A 178 10.54 -13.07 -7.19
N PRO A 179 10.72 -12.11 -8.12
CA PRO A 179 10.06 -12.16 -9.42
C PRO A 179 10.36 -13.48 -10.12
N ARG A 180 9.39 -14.02 -10.87
CA ARG A 180 9.62 -15.18 -11.73
C ARG A 180 10.73 -14.81 -12.72
N GLN A 181 11.81 -15.60 -12.76
CA GLN A 181 12.80 -15.45 -13.82
C GLN A 181 12.09 -15.79 -15.13
N ASP A 182 12.04 -14.85 -16.07
CA ASP A 182 11.59 -15.13 -17.41
C ASP A 182 12.42 -16.31 -17.92
N ILE A 183 11.74 -17.43 -18.18
CA ILE A 183 12.32 -18.57 -18.88
C ILE A 183 12.66 -18.01 -20.26
N LYS A 184 13.92 -17.56 -20.44
CA LYS A 184 14.44 -17.22 -21.76
C LYS A 184 14.09 -18.38 -22.67
N THR A 185 13.31 -18.05 -23.68
CA THR A 185 12.70 -18.97 -24.63
C THR A 185 13.72 -20.00 -25.12
N ILE A 186 13.26 -21.23 -25.27
CA ILE A 186 13.95 -22.40 -25.81
C ILE A 186 14.33 -22.13 -27.28
N ALA A 187 15.28 -21.22 -27.51
CA ALA A 187 15.82 -20.86 -28.82
C ALA A 187 17.31 -21.22 -28.94
N GLY A 188 17.82 -22.06 -28.04
CA GLY A 188 19.25 -22.40 -27.95
C GLY A 188 19.56 -23.90 -27.88
N ILE A 189 18.72 -24.79 -28.45
CA ILE A 189 18.96 -26.25 -28.47
C ILE A 189 19.05 -26.81 -29.91
N HIS A 190 19.48 -26.02 -30.91
CA HIS A 190 19.69 -26.56 -32.27
C HIS A 190 21.01 -26.24 -32.97
N GLU A 191 22.02 -25.70 -32.27
CA GLU A 191 23.32 -25.38 -32.91
C GLU A 191 24.46 -26.36 -32.61
N ASN A 192 24.22 -27.49 -31.93
CA ASN A 192 25.28 -28.47 -31.62
C ASN A 192 25.11 -29.83 -32.33
N THR A 193 24.74 -29.82 -33.60
CA THR A 193 24.89 -30.99 -34.47
C THR A 193 25.28 -30.57 -35.89
N THR A 194 26.52 -30.18 -36.10
CA THR A 194 27.24 -30.36 -37.38
C THR A 194 28.73 -30.47 -37.08
#